data_AF-A0A353NKC6-F1
#
_entry.id   AF-A0A353NKC6-F1
#
_cell.length_a   1.000
_cell.length_b   1.000
_cell.length_c   1.000
_cell.angle_alpha   90.00
_cell.angle_beta   90.00
_cell.angle_gamma   90.00
#
_symmetry.space_group_name_H-M   'P 1'
#
loop_
_entity.id
_entity.type
_entity.pdbx_description
1 polymer ?
#
loop_
_entity_poly.entity_id
_entity_poly.type
_entity_poly.pdbx_seq_one_letter_code
_entity_poly.pdbx_strand_id
1 'polypeptide(L)'
;MKPLAHPIFSSHATDVAQFFMDITEAYLSLERSILHLIHTLPSCTPEQILHECRKLAHQRDQLASLDRQMLSVIEVAGVEIVRTHMIQDYRVAFAKSLMASNTLHQKLLAVKVALQDAPAFS
;
A
#
# COMPACT_ATOMS: atom_id res chain seq x y z
N MET A 1 23.01 -2.39 48.77
CA MET A 1 22.71 -1.72 47.49
C MET A 1 21.92 -2.69 46.63
N LYS A 2 20.68 -2.37 46.24
CA LYS A 2 19.87 -3.20 45.33
C LYS A 2 20.34 -2.93 43.89
N PRO A 3 20.61 -3.93 43.05
CA PRO A 3 20.87 -3.70 41.64
C PRO A 3 19.56 -3.28 40.97
N LEU A 4 19.61 -2.16 40.26
CA LEU A 4 18.54 -1.66 39.40
C LEU A 4 18.31 -2.69 38.30
N ALA A 5 17.11 -3.29 38.29
CA ALA A 5 16.64 -4.09 37.17
C ALA A 5 16.60 -3.19 35.93
N HIS A 6 17.43 -3.49 34.93
CA HIS A 6 17.28 -2.91 33.60
C HIS A 6 15.96 -3.41 33.01
N PRO A 7 15.14 -2.54 32.41
CA PRO A 7 13.99 -3.00 31.67
C PRO A 7 14.51 -3.81 30.47
N ILE A 8 14.04 -5.06 30.39
CA ILE A 8 14.22 -5.91 29.22
C ILE A 8 13.42 -5.26 28.10
N PHE A 9 14.07 -4.42 27.30
CA PHE A 9 13.56 -4.11 25.98
C PHE A 9 13.57 -5.43 25.22
N SER A 10 12.39 -5.99 24.98
CA SER A 10 12.22 -7.10 24.03
C SER A 10 12.58 -6.57 22.65
N SER A 11 13.89 -6.61 22.37
CA SER A 11 14.53 -6.31 21.10
C SER A 11 14.08 -7.36 20.09
N HIS A 12 12.96 -7.12 19.43
CA HIS A 12 12.93 -7.45 18.02
C HIS A 12 13.75 -6.37 17.35
N ALA A 13 15.04 -6.64 17.16
CA ALA A 13 15.87 -5.81 16.31
C ALA A 13 15.17 -5.78 14.93
N THR A 14 14.49 -4.67 14.62
CA THR A 14 13.89 -4.49 13.31
C THR A 14 15.03 -4.47 12.33
N ASP A 15 15.15 -5.52 11.52
CA ASP A 15 16.04 -5.51 10.37
C ASP A 15 15.51 -4.45 9.41
N VAL A 16 16.18 -3.31 9.42
CA VAL A 16 15.84 -2.14 8.62
C VAL A 16 15.80 -2.51 7.14
N ALA A 17 16.74 -3.33 6.66
CA ALA A 17 16.76 -3.74 5.26
C ALA A 17 15.56 -4.62 4.93
N GLN A 18 15.25 -5.59 5.78
CA GLN A 18 14.08 -6.45 5.61
C GLN A 18 12.79 -5.62 5.61
N PHE A 19 12.65 -4.66 6.54
CA PHE A 19 11.48 -3.79 6.58
C PHE A 19 11.29 -3.04 5.27
N PHE A 20 12.36 -2.43 4.72
CA PHE A 20 12.26 -1.72 3.45
C PHE A 20 11.94 -2.65 2.28
N MET A 21 12.44 -3.89 2.28
CA MET A 21 12.05 -4.89 1.29
C MET A 21 10.55 -5.22 1.39
N ASP A 22 10.06 -5.47 2.60
CA ASP A 22 8.66 -5.86 2.86
C ASP A 22 7.68 -4.76 2.46
N ILE A 23 7.92 -3.51 2.89
CA ILE A 23 7.04 -2.38 2.54
C ILE A 23 7.10 -2.07 1.04
N THR A 24 8.27 -2.18 0.41
CA THR A 24 8.41 -1.98 -1.04
C THR A 24 7.60 -3.03 -1.80
N GLU A 25 7.75 -4.32 -1.47
CA GLU A 25 6.99 -5.37 -2.13
C GLU A 25 5.48 -5.25 -1.87
N ALA A 26 5.08 -4.83 -0.67
CA ALA A 26 3.67 -4.60 -0.36
C ALA A 26 3.07 -3.48 -1.24
N TYR A 27 3.79 -2.39 -1.46
CA TYR A 27 3.37 -1.32 -2.38
C TYR A 27 3.32 -1.78 -3.84
N LEU A 28 4.30 -2.57 -4.30
CA LEU A 28 4.30 -3.15 -5.65
C LEU A 28 3.17 -4.16 -5.84
N SER A 29 2.86 -4.96 -4.82
CA SER A 29 1.76 -5.92 -4.83
C SER A 29 0.41 -5.19 -4.95
N LEU A 30 0.21 -4.12 -4.17
CA LEU A 30 -0.97 -3.26 -4.28
C LEU A 30 -1.08 -2.64 -5.68
N GLU A 31 0.01 -2.10 -6.23
CA GLU A 31 0.05 -1.57 -7.60
C GLU A 31 -0.42 -2.63 -8.61
N ARG A 32 0.16 -3.84 -8.57
CA ARG A 32 -0.21 -4.94 -9.50
C ARG A 32 -1.69 -5.30 -9.39
N SER A 33 -2.23 -5.40 -8.18
CA SER A 33 -3.65 -5.66 -7.96
C SER A 33 -4.56 -4.56 -8.52
N ILE A 34 -4.16 -3.29 -8.36
CA ILE A 34 -4.89 -2.15 -8.92
C ILE A 34 -4.86 -2.18 -10.45
N LEU A 35 -3.68 -2.38 -11.05
CA LEU A 35 -3.53 -2.44 -12.50
C LEU A 35 -4.31 -3.61 -13.10
N HIS A 36 -4.35 -4.75 -12.41
CA HIS A 36 -5.19 -5.87 -12.80
C HIS A 36 -6.67 -5.47 -12.88
N LEU A 37 -7.22 -4.87 -11.81
CA LEU A 37 -8.60 -4.40 -11.81
C LEU A 37 -8.85 -3.35 -12.91
N ILE A 38 -7.94 -2.40 -13.11
CA ILE A 38 -8.04 -1.42 -14.19
C ILE A 38 -8.17 -2.09 -15.57
N HIS A 39 -7.37 -3.13 -15.82
CA HIS A 39 -7.38 -3.85 -17.10
C HIS A 39 -8.63 -4.71 -17.27
N THR A 40 -9.14 -5.32 -16.21
CA THR A 40 -10.33 -6.18 -16.27
C THR A 40 -11.63 -5.41 -16.14
N LEU A 41 -11.59 -4.13 -15.74
CA LEU A 41 -12.75 -3.29 -15.46
C LEU A 41 -13.85 -3.34 -16.54
N PRO A 42 -13.54 -3.27 -17.86
CA PRO A 42 -14.57 -3.28 -18.90
C PRO A 42 -15.38 -4.58 -18.98
N SER A 43 -14.86 -5.67 -18.41
CA SER A 43 -15.49 -6.99 -18.40
C SER A 43 -16.08 -7.36 -17.04
N CYS A 44 -15.94 -6.50 -16.03
CA CYS A 44 -16.45 -6.75 -14.69
C CYS A 44 -17.89 -6.26 -14.53
N THR A 45 -18.71 -7.09 -13.88
CA THR A 45 -20.00 -6.67 -13.30
C THR A 45 -19.79 -5.74 -12.10
N PRO A 46 -20.79 -4.92 -11.72
CA PRO A 46 -20.71 -4.08 -10.52
C PRO A 46 -20.35 -4.85 -9.25
N GLU A 47 -20.87 -6.06 -9.08
CA GLU A 47 -20.59 -6.92 -7.92
C GLU A 47 -19.13 -7.38 -7.90
N GLN A 48 -18.58 -7.74 -9.06
CA GLN A 48 -17.16 -8.09 -9.20
C GLN A 48 -16.26 -6.89 -8.90
N ILE A 49 -16.61 -5.69 -9.40
CA ILE A 49 -15.87 -4.45 -9.10
C ILE A 49 -15.86 -4.21 -7.59
N LEU A 50 -17.02 -4.33 -6.93
CA LEU A 50 -17.12 -4.13 -5.49
C LEU A 50 -16.27 -5.15 -4.71
N HIS A 51 -16.27 -6.41 -5.13
CA HIS A 51 -15.46 -7.47 -4.53
C HIS A 51 -13.96 -7.18 -4.64
N GLU A 52 -13.47 -6.80 -5.82
CA GLU A 52 -12.07 -6.46 -6.02
C GLU A 52 -11.67 -5.20 -5.24
N CYS A 53 -12.52 -4.17 -5.19
CA CYS A 53 -12.30 -2.99 -4.35
C CYS A 53 -12.17 -3.34 -2.86
N ARG A 54 -12.94 -4.32 -2.36
CA ARG A 54 -12.79 -4.80 -0.96
C ARG A 54 -11.45 -5.49 -0.73
N LYS A 55 -10.96 -6.28 -1.70
CA LYS A 55 -9.61 -6.87 -1.60
C LYS A 55 -8.52 -5.81 -1.56
N LEU A 56 -8.62 -4.79 -2.42
CA LEU A 56 -7.69 -3.65 -2.44
C LEU A 56 -7.72 -2.89 -1.10
N ALA A 57 -8.91 -2.67 -0.52
CA ALA A 57 -9.05 -2.07 0.80
C ALA A 57 -8.34 -2.90 1.88
N HIS A 58 -8.53 -4.23 1.86
CA HIS A 58 -7.83 -5.11 2.80
C HIS A 58 -6.31 -5.06 2.65
N GLN A 59 -5.78 -5.05 1.42
CA GLN A 59 -4.35 -4.86 1.17
C GLN A 59 -3.85 -3.51 1.70
N ARG A 60 -4.64 -2.43 1.52
CA ARG A 60 -4.30 -1.10 2.05
C ARG A 60 -4.25 -1.08 3.58
N ASP A 61 -5.16 -1.78 4.25
CA ASP A 61 -5.18 -1.90 5.70
C ASP A 61 -3.95 -2.65 6.23
N GLN A 62 -3.53 -3.72 5.54
CA GLN A 62 -2.28 -4.42 5.85
C GLN A 62 -1.07 -3.49 5.70
N LEU A 63 -1.03 -2.72 4.61
CA LEU A 63 0.02 -1.73 4.34
C LEU A 63 0.07 -0.63 5.43
N ALA A 64 -1.07 -0.23 5.97
CA ALA A 64 -1.14 0.79 7.03
C ALA A 64 -0.37 0.36 8.30
N SER A 65 -0.22 -0.94 8.54
CA SER A 65 0.63 -1.45 9.63
C SER A 65 2.10 -1.17 9.38
N LEU A 66 2.57 -1.34 8.14
CA LEU A 66 3.95 -1.04 7.73
C LEU A 66 4.19 0.47 7.72
N ASP A 67 3.24 1.26 7.23
CA ASP A 67 3.30 2.73 7.24
C ASP A 67 3.50 3.28 8.66
N ARG A 68 2.79 2.73 9.65
CA ARG A 68 2.94 3.14 11.05
C ARG A 68 4.31 2.81 11.62
N GLN A 69 4.95 1.74 11.16
CA GLN A 69 6.28 1.33 11.61
C GLN A 69 7.40 2.14 10.95
N MET A 70 7.14 2.78 9.80
CA MET A 70 8.14 3.55 9.03
C MET A 70 8.88 4.59 9.87
N LEU A 71 8.16 5.35 10.71
CA LEU A 71 8.79 6.39 11.54
C LEU A 71 9.80 5.78 12.53
N SER A 72 9.41 4.71 13.23
CA SER A 72 10.31 4.01 14.17
C SER A 72 11.51 3.39 13.46
N VAL A 73 11.33 2.89 12.24
CA VAL A 73 12.45 2.35 11.44
C VAL A 73 13.42 3.46 11.01
N ILE A 74 12.91 4.62 10.58
CA ILE A 74 13.74 5.77 10.23
C ILE A 74 14.53 6.27 11.45
N GLU A 75 13.91 6.31 12.63
CA GLU A 75 14.57 6.70 13.88
C GLU A 75 15.73 5.75 14.24
N VAL A 76 15.53 4.44 14.09
CA VAL A 76 16.56 3.43 14.37
C VAL A 76 17.68 3.45 13.32
N ALA A 77 17.33 3.58 12.04
CA ALA A 77 18.30 3.55 10.94
C ALA A 77 19.16 4.82 10.85
N GLY A 78 18.64 5.94 11.34
CA GLY A 78 19.31 7.24 11.30
C GLY A 78 19.50 7.77 9.88
N VAL A 79 20.30 8.83 9.74
CA VAL A 79 20.50 9.54 8.46
C VAL A 79 21.27 8.72 7.42
N GLU A 80 21.87 7.59 7.78
CA GLU A 80 22.60 6.77 6.81
C GLU A 80 21.67 6.05 5.83
N ILE A 81 20.40 5.87 6.18
CA ILE A 81 19.45 5.18 5.32
C ILE A 81 19.14 5.91 4.01
N VAL A 82 19.24 7.25 4.00
CA VAL A 82 19.13 8.04 2.76
C VAL A 82 20.27 7.81 1.78
N ARG A 83 21.38 7.19 2.20
CA ARG A 83 22.46 6.79 1.30
C ARG A 83 22.25 5.40 0.69
N THR A 84 21.22 4.67 1.12
CA THR A 84 20.86 3.37 0.56
C THR A 84 19.84 3.51 -0.58
N HIS A 85 19.82 2.54 -1.51
CA HIS A 85 18.80 2.49 -2.56
C HIS A 85 17.40 2.17 -2.01
N MET A 86 17.30 1.62 -0.80
CA MET A 86 16.06 1.11 -0.21
C MET A 86 14.97 2.19 -0.07
N ILE A 87 15.33 3.39 0.38
CA ILE A 87 14.36 4.51 0.44
C ILE A 87 13.89 4.88 -0.96
N GLN A 88 14.80 4.90 -1.93
CA GLN A 88 14.46 5.27 -3.28
C GLN A 88 13.52 4.24 -3.90
N ASP A 89 13.78 2.95 -3.72
CA ASP A 89 12.94 1.85 -4.21
C ASP A 89 11.55 1.89 -3.57
N TYR A 90 11.49 2.07 -2.24
CA TYR A 90 10.24 2.30 -1.52
C TYR A 90 9.47 3.50 -2.09
N ARG A 91 10.13 4.66 -2.29
CA ARG A 91 9.49 5.87 -2.82
C ARG A 91 8.94 5.66 -4.22
N VAL A 92 9.67 4.92 -5.06
CA VAL A 92 9.22 4.58 -6.42
C VAL A 92 8.00 3.66 -6.34
N ALA A 93 8.03 2.60 -5.52
CA ALA A 93 6.89 1.71 -5.33
C ALA A 93 5.66 2.43 -4.79
N PHE A 94 5.84 3.29 -3.78
CA PHE A 94 4.81 4.18 -3.26
C PHE A 94 4.19 5.03 -4.37
N ALA A 95 5.02 5.74 -5.13
CA ALA A 95 4.55 6.64 -6.19
C ALA A 95 3.75 5.88 -7.27
N LYS A 96 4.24 4.70 -7.68
CA LYS A 96 3.53 3.85 -8.65
C LYS A 96 2.16 3.41 -8.14
N SER A 97 2.10 2.91 -6.91
CA SER A 97 0.84 2.48 -6.29
C SER A 97 -0.17 3.64 -6.16
N LEU A 98 0.30 4.84 -5.86
CA LEU A 98 -0.52 6.05 -5.76
C LEU A 98 -1.05 6.46 -7.14
N MET A 99 -0.21 6.46 -8.16
CA MET A 99 -0.63 6.76 -9.54
C MET A 99 -1.65 5.74 -10.06
N ALA A 100 -1.44 4.45 -9.77
CA ALA A 100 -2.39 3.39 -10.10
C ALA A 100 -3.72 3.60 -9.36
N SER A 101 -3.69 3.91 -8.07
CA SER A 101 -4.89 4.18 -7.25
C SER A 101 -5.70 5.35 -7.82
N ASN A 102 -5.03 6.46 -8.15
CA ASN A 102 -5.67 7.62 -8.76
C ASN A 102 -6.29 7.27 -10.11
N THR A 103 -5.58 6.50 -10.94
CA THR A 103 -6.09 6.04 -12.24
C THR A 103 -7.34 5.17 -12.07
N LEU A 104 -7.34 4.23 -11.12
CA LEU A 104 -8.50 3.40 -10.82
C LEU A 104 -9.69 4.25 -10.37
N HIS A 105 -9.47 5.21 -9.47
CA HIS A 105 -10.51 6.11 -9.00
C HIS A 105 -11.17 6.87 -10.17
N GLN A 106 -10.37 7.47 -11.06
CA GLN A 106 -10.89 8.19 -12.23
C GLN A 106 -11.68 7.26 -13.17
N LYS A 107 -11.21 6.03 -13.38
CA LYS A 107 -11.93 5.04 -14.21
C LYS A 107 -13.26 4.61 -13.57
N LEU A 108 -13.29 4.38 -12.26
CA LEU A 108 -14.51 4.04 -11.54
C LEU A 108 -15.52 5.19 -11.57
N LEU A 109 -15.07 6.44 -11.47
CA LEU A 109 -15.92 7.62 -11.66
C LEU A 109 -16.52 7.66 -13.07
N ALA A 110 -15.71 7.41 -14.11
CA ALA A 110 -16.19 7.36 -15.49
C ALA A 110 -17.24 6.25 -15.70
N VAL A 111 -17.02 5.06 -15.12
CA VAL A 111 -18.00 3.96 -15.15
C VAL A 111 -19.30 4.37 -14.46
N LYS A 112 -19.21 5.01 -13.28
CA LYS A 112 -20.38 5.49 -12.55
C LYS A 112 -21.20 6.47 -13.41
N VAL A 113 -20.56 7.45 -14.03
CA VAL A 113 -21.23 8.43 -14.90
C VAL A 113 -21.91 7.72 -16.08
N ALA A 114 -21.20 6.82 -16.77
CA ALA A 114 -21.76 6.07 -17.89
C ALA A 114 -23.00 5.23 -17.51
N LEU A 115 -23.04 4.68 -16.29
CA LEU A 115 -24.19 3.93 -15.78
C LEU A 115 -25.36 4.84 -15.38
N GLN A 116 -25.09 6.08 -14.96
CA GLN A 116 -26.12 7.06 -14.61
C GLN A 116 -26.77 7.68 -15.86
N ASP A 117 -26.00 7.85 -16.94
CA ASP A 117 -26.47 8.40 -18.21
C ASP A 117 -27.08 7.34 -19.14
N ALA A 118 -26.98 6.05 -18.78
CA ALA A 118 -27.61 4.98 -19.54
C ALA A 118 -29.13 5.14 -19.46
N PRO A 119 -29.86 5.25 -20.60
CA PRO A 119 -31.30 5.35 -20.58
C PRO A 119 -31.88 4.11 -19.88
N ALA A 120 -32.71 4.34 -18.86
CA ALA A 120 -33.53 3.28 -18.31
C ALA A 120 -34.35 2.73 -19.48
N PHE A 121 -34.08 1.49 -19.90
CA PHE A 121 -34.92 0.82 -20.87
C PHE A 121 -36.33 0.72 -20.26
N SER A 122 -37.22 1.62 -20.71
CA SER A 122 -38.67 1.59 -20.49
C SER A 122 -39.35 1.12 -21.76
#